data_AF-A0A934DW64-F1
#
_entry.id   AF-A0A934DW64-F1
#
_cell.length_a   1.000
_cell.length_b   1.000
_cell.length_c   1.000
_cell.angle_alpha   90.00
_cell.angle_beta   90.00
_cell.angle_gamma   90.00
#
_symmetry.space_group_name_H-M   'P 1'
#
loop_
_entity.id
_entity.type
_entity.pdbx_description
1 polymer ?
#
loop_
_entity_poly.entity_id
_entity_poly.type
_entity_poly.pdbx_seq_one_letter_code
_entity_poly.pdbx_strand_id
1 'polypeptide(L)'
;SDPTNCGSCGNVCVSTICNAGVCAIRCNTAAARVLIYGPGGTLSQPHFPAGTVVTVASEATWRSMTTADFGQYDIIWIDGANCASGSAHLTAARDTQAVWGAATTGRVVLTSMDADFHAAGTAEARQYIANSVNWLKQMGRTANSGKTSLYLAFGCTLVTSPTIYPSNFPTALGTPFGAIDATNCPAGMSRTAAGLTHSVMSGVSSFNWSCIPHGQFVTWPSSFSNLAGTPSATRSACLARNDVCVP
;
A
#
# COMPACT_ATOMS: atom_id res chain seq x y z
N SER A 1 -13.06 -12.16 -24.62
CA SER A 1 -11.72 -11.58 -24.78
C SER A 1 -10.85 -12.56 -25.53
N ASP A 2 -10.44 -12.24 -26.76
CA ASP A 2 -9.46 -13.01 -27.51
C ASP A 2 -8.07 -12.36 -27.29
N PRO A 3 -7.15 -12.99 -26.54
CA PRO A 3 -5.82 -12.43 -26.32
C PRO A 3 -4.95 -12.43 -27.58
N THR A 4 -5.35 -13.15 -28.64
CA THR A 4 -4.63 -13.25 -29.91
C THR A 4 -5.12 -12.26 -30.97
N ASN A 5 -6.29 -11.65 -30.78
CA ASN A 5 -6.86 -10.69 -31.73
C ASN A 5 -7.40 -9.45 -31.00
N CYS A 6 -6.50 -8.57 -30.55
CA CYS A 6 -6.89 -7.33 -29.89
C CYS A 6 -6.94 -6.11 -30.80
N GLY A 7 -8.11 -5.48 -30.87
CA GLY A 7 -8.36 -4.30 -31.70
C GLY A 7 -8.43 -4.62 -33.20
N SER A 8 -8.57 -3.59 -34.03
CA SER A 8 -8.73 -3.74 -35.49
C SER A 8 -7.50 -4.28 -36.21
N CYS A 9 -6.33 -4.30 -35.53
CA CYS A 9 -5.06 -4.75 -36.10
C CYS A 9 -4.59 -6.13 -35.58
N GLY A 10 -5.38 -6.82 -34.75
CA GLY A 10 -5.03 -8.16 -34.27
C GLY A 10 -3.80 -8.21 -33.36
N ASN A 11 -3.62 -7.21 -32.49
CA ASN A 11 -2.49 -7.20 -31.55
C ASN A 11 -2.61 -8.38 -30.57
N VAL A 12 -1.52 -9.10 -30.37
CA VAL A 12 -1.44 -10.15 -29.34
C VAL A 12 -1.09 -9.51 -28.00
N CYS A 13 -1.95 -9.71 -27.00
CA CYS A 13 -1.70 -9.23 -25.65
C CYS A 13 -0.72 -10.17 -24.95
N VAL A 14 0.57 -9.84 -24.99
CA VAL A 14 1.61 -10.57 -24.25
C VAL A 14 1.45 -10.24 -22.77
N SER A 15 1.14 -11.26 -21.99
CA SER A 15 0.98 -11.15 -20.55
C SER A 15 -0.06 -10.11 -20.08
N THR A 16 -1.17 -9.96 -20.83
CA THR A 16 -2.34 -9.13 -20.50
C THR A 16 -3.59 -9.72 -21.18
N ILE A 17 -4.78 -9.12 -21.00
CA ILE A 17 -6.00 -9.51 -21.70
C ILE A 17 -6.44 -8.44 -22.69
N CYS A 18 -7.07 -8.86 -23.79
CA CYS A 18 -7.73 -7.91 -24.67
C CYS A 18 -9.06 -7.46 -24.07
N ASN A 19 -9.18 -6.15 -23.82
CA ASN A 19 -10.41 -5.50 -23.36
C ASN A 19 -10.66 -4.24 -24.19
N ALA A 20 -11.86 -4.13 -24.79
CA ALA A 20 -12.25 -2.99 -25.62
C ALA A 20 -11.22 -2.60 -26.71
N GLY A 21 -10.50 -3.59 -27.27
CA GLY A 21 -9.50 -3.37 -28.31
C GLY A 21 -8.12 -2.91 -27.82
N VAL A 22 -7.90 -2.86 -26.51
CA VAL A 22 -6.59 -2.58 -25.90
C VAL A 22 -6.14 -3.70 -24.96
N CYS A 23 -4.83 -3.91 -24.87
CA CYS A 23 -4.26 -4.86 -23.93
C CYS A 23 -4.23 -4.26 -22.52
N ALA A 24 -4.84 -4.94 -21.56
CA ALA A 24 -5.00 -4.46 -20.19
C ALA A 24 -4.76 -5.58 -19.18
N ILE A 25 -4.33 -5.22 -17.97
CA ILE A 25 -4.14 -6.17 -16.87
C ILE A 25 -5.51 -6.62 -16.37
N ARG A 26 -5.74 -7.94 -16.23
CA ARG A 26 -6.97 -8.44 -15.61
C ARG A 26 -6.88 -8.29 -14.09
N CYS A 27 -7.95 -7.85 -13.46
CA CYS A 27 -8.03 -7.79 -12.01
C CYS A 27 -7.95 -9.20 -11.42
N ASN A 28 -6.98 -9.42 -10.54
CA ASN A 28 -6.87 -10.67 -9.80
C ASN A 28 -7.99 -10.77 -8.75
N THR A 29 -8.81 -11.82 -8.87
CA THR A 29 -9.91 -12.13 -7.95
C THR A 29 -9.55 -13.23 -6.95
N ALA A 30 -8.40 -13.89 -7.11
CA ALA A 30 -7.94 -14.97 -6.23
C ALA A 30 -7.64 -14.46 -4.81
N ALA A 31 -7.38 -15.39 -3.91
CA ALA A 31 -6.83 -15.07 -2.61
C ALA A 31 -5.47 -14.35 -2.76
N ALA A 32 -5.21 -13.37 -1.90
CA ALA A 32 -3.96 -12.62 -1.93
C ALA A 32 -2.80 -13.47 -1.38
N ARG A 33 -1.61 -13.31 -1.97
CA ARG A 33 -0.34 -13.78 -1.42
C ARG A 33 0.43 -12.56 -0.89
N VAL A 34 0.51 -12.44 0.42
CA VAL A 34 1.06 -11.27 1.11
C VAL A 34 2.40 -11.62 1.75
N LEU A 35 3.43 -10.84 1.43
CA LEU A 35 4.69 -10.83 2.15
C LEU A 35 4.66 -9.72 3.20
N ILE A 36 4.63 -10.09 4.48
CA ILE A 36 4.76 -9.14 5.58
C ILE A 36 6.24 -8.95 5.91
N TYR A 37 6.67 -7.69 6.00
CA TYR A 37 7.93 -7.31 6.60
C TYR A 37 7.86 -7.48 8.12
N GLY A 38 8.36 -8.60 8.62
CA GLY A 38 8.26 -9.00 10.02
C GLY A 38 8.73 -7.97 11.05
N PRO A 39 9.85 -7.23 10.83
CA PRO A 39 10.27 -6.19 11.78
C PRO A 39 9.23 -5.06 11.94
N GLY A 40 8.40 -4.82 10.93
CA GLY A 40 7.28 -3.87 10.99
C GLY A 40 6.06 -4.40 11.75
N GLY A 41 6.08 -5.64 12.25
CA GLY A 41 4.96 -6.24 12.95
C GLY A 41 4.02 -7.06 12.06
N THR A 42 3.06 -7.75 12.70
CA THR A 42 2.12 -8.67 12.04
C THR A 42 0.67 -8.48 12.51
N LEU A 43 0.37 -7.41 13.25
CA LEU A 43 -0.95 -7.22 13.86
C LEU A 43 -2.07 -6.97 12.84
N SER A 44 -1.73 -6.55 11.62
CA SER A 44 -2.71 -6.46 10.53
C SER A 44 -3.18 -7.84 10.03
N GLN A 45 -2.37 -8.90 10.19
CA GLN A 45 -2.60 -10.22 9.60
C GLN A 45 -3.97 -10.83 9.94
N PRO A 46 -4.46 -10.83 11.20
CA PRO A 46 -5.75 -11.42 11.55
C PRO A 46 -6.95 -10.74 10.87
N HIS A 47 -6.74 -9.58 10.24
CA HIS A 47 -7.77 -8.77 9.59
C HIS A 47 -7.69 -8.84 8.07
N PHE A 48 -6.78 -9.65 7.52
CA PHE A 48 -6.73 -9.90 6.10
C PHE A 48 -7.96 -10.71 5.64
N PRO A 49 -8.44 -10.51 4.40
CA PRO A 49 -9.56 -11.27 3.85
C PRO A 49 -9.31 -12.79 3.92
N ALA A 50 -10.38 -13.56 4.12
CA ALA A 50 -10.30 -15.00 4.19
C ALA A 50 -9.59 -15.62 2.98
N GLY A 51 -8.80 -16.67 3.23
CA GLY A 51 -8.01 -17.37 2.22
C GLY A 51 -6.68 -16.70 1.87
N THR A 52 -6.39 -15.49 2.38
CA THR A 52 -5.09 -14.82 2.19
C THR A 52 -3.96 -15.72 2.68
N VAL A 53 -2.97 -15.95 1.82
CA VAL A 53 -1.74 -16.68 2.13
C VAL A 53 -0.70 -15.68 2.58
N VAL A 54 -0.15 -15.88 3.77
CA VAL A 54 0.78 -14.93 4.40
C VAL A 54 2.14 -15.59 4.59
N THR A 55 3.18 -14.89 4.12
CA THR A 55 4.58 -15.16 4.48
C THR A 55 5.09 -14.00 5.31
N VAL A 56 5.64 -14.28 6.49
CA VAL A 56 6.31 -13.27 7.31
C VAL A 56 7.82 -13.41 7.12
N ALA A 57 8.46 -12.38 6.58
CA ALA A 57 9.91 -12.35 6.44
C ALA A 57 10.55 -11.72 7.68
N SER A 58 11.44 -12.47 8.34
CA SER A 58 12.37 -11.88 9.31
C SER A 58 13.26 -10.83 8.66
N GLU A 59 13.96 -9.99 9.43
CA GLU A 59 14.94 -9.06 8.86
C GLU A 59 16.00 -9.80 8.00
N ALA A 60 16.55 -10.90 8.51
CA ALA A 60 17.56 -11.67 7.79
C ALA A 60 16.99 -12.25 6.47
N THR A 61 15.77 -12.79 6.52
CA THR A 61 15.07 -13.27 5.33
C THR A 61 14.87 -12.13 4.33
N TRP A 62 14.33 -11.00 4.77
CA TRP A 62 14.07 -9.83 3.93
C TRP A 62 15.34 -9.34 3.22
N ARG A 63 16.46 -9.23 3.95
CA ARG A 63 17.75 -8.82 3.38
C ARG A 63 18.32 -9.82 2.37
N SER A 64 17.98 -11.10 2.50
CA SER A 64 18.44 -12.15 1.58
C SER A 64 17.63 -12.25 0.28
N MET A 65 16.44 -11.65 0.23
CA MET A 65 15.54 -11.76 -0.91
C MET A 65 16.03 -10.93 -2.10
N THR A 66 15.91 -11.51 -3.29
CA THR A 66 16.14 -10.82 -4.56
C THR A 66 14.87 -10.09 -5.02
N THR A 67 15.00 -9.21 -6.02
CA THR A 67 13.84 -8.56 -6.66
C THR A 67 12.84 -9.60 -7.21
N ALA A 68 13.33 -10.73 -7.73
CA ALA A 68 12.48 -11.79 -8.23
C ALA A 68 11.70 -12.51 -7.12
N ASP A 69 12.28 -12.64 -5.93
CA ASP A 69 11.62 -13.22 -4.75
C ASP A 69 10.50 -12.32 -4.24
N PHE A 70 10.77 -11.01 -4.12
CA PHE A 70 9.74 -10.02 -3.80
C PHE A 70 8.62 -10.01 -4.84
N GLY A 71 8.99 -10.12 -6.13
CA GLY A 71 8.06 -10.18 -7.24
C GLY A 71 7.12 -11.38 -7.21
N GLN A 72 7.37 -12.42 -6.40
CA GLN A 72 6.50 -13.60 -6.30
C GLN A 72 5.18 -13.29 -5.60
N TYR A 73 5.11 -12.21 -4.80
CA TYR A 73 3.95 -11.87 -3.99
C TYR A 73 3.03 -10.88 -4.69
N ASP A 74 1.74 -10.92 -4.33
CA ASP A 74 0.76 -9.95 -4.82
C ASP A 74 0.91 -8.62 -4.08
N ILE A 75 1.26 -8.68 -2.79
CA ILE A 75 1.41 -7.53 -1.91
C ILE A 75 2.66 -7.68 -1.07
N ILE A 76 3.49 -6.64 -1.06
CA ILE A 76 4.46 -6.36 0.00
C ILE A 76 3.77 -5.51 1.06
N TRP A 77 3.79 -5.95 2.31
CA TRP A 77 3.08 -5.31 3.42
C TRP A 77 4.07 -4.92 4.52
N ILE A 78 4.19 -3.62 4.77
CA ILE A 78 5.08 -3.05 5.79
C ILE A 78 4.20 -2.25 6.75
N ASP A 79 3.98 -2.81 7.95
CA ASP A 79 3.28 -2.15 9.05
C ASP A 79 4.20 -1.15 9.80
N GLY A 80 3.60 -0.27 10.60
CA GLY A 80 4.28 0.74 11.42
C GLY A 80 4.72 0.24 12.80
N ALA A 81 4.94 -1.06 12.95
CA ALA A 81 5.33 -1.73 14.19
C ALA A 81 4.40 -1.47 15.38
N ASN A 82 3.08 -1.43 15.17
CA ASN A 82 2.10 -1.22 16.24
C ASN A 82 2.40 0.03 17.06
N CYS A 83 2.78 1.12 16.38
CA CYS A 83 3.17 2.36 17.03
C CYS A 83 4.35 2.23 18.01
N ALA A 84 5.26 1.27 17.78
CA ALA A 84 6.52 1.19 18.51
C ALA A 84 7.33 2.49 18.40
N SER A 85 8.08 2.82 19.45
CA SER A 85 8.91 4.02 19.47
C SER A 85 10.08 3.92 18.48
N GLY A 86 10.26 4.96 17.66
CA GLY A 86 11.41 5.12 16.78
C GLY A 86 11.32 4.36 15.45
N SER A 87 12.30 4.61 14.57
CA SER A 87 12.29 4.14 13.17
C SER A 87 13.23 2.95 12.91
N ALA A 88 13.87 2.39 13.93
CA ALA A 88 14.86 1.32 13.77
C ALA A 88 14.30 0.09 13.05
N HIS A 89 13.02 -0.23 13.29
CA HIS A 89 12.36 -1.36 12.65
C HIS A 89 12.27 -1.23 11.13
N LEU A 90 12.29 -0.02 10.54
CA LEU A 90 12.28 0.19 9.09
C LEU A 90 13.68 0.19 8.46
N THR A 91 14.76 0.01 9.24
CA THR A 91 16.14 0.11 8.74
C THR A 91 16.41 -0.86 7.59
N ALA A 92 16.08 -2.15 7.75
CA ALA A 92 16.32 -3.12 6.68
C ALA A 92 15.47 -2.86 5.44
N ALA A 93 14.20 -2.47 5.62
CA ALA A 93 13.35 -2.03 4.52
C ALA A 93 13.96 -0.84 3.77
N ARG A 94 14.48 0.17 4.48
CA ARG A 94 15.18 1.31 3.86
C ARG A 94 16.45 0.89 3.13
N ASP A 95 17.33 0.10 3.76
CA ASP A 95 18.64 -0.22 3.19
C ASP A 95 18.51 -1.09 1.93
N THR A 96 17.48 -1.93 1.86
CA THR A 96 17.23 -2.86 0.75
C THR A 96 16.19 -2.37 -0.24
N GLN A 97 15.78 -1.11 -0.09
CA GLN A 97 14.76 -0.43 -0.87
C GLN A 97 14.93 -0.59 -2.38
N ALA A 98 16.17 -0.52 -2.89
CA ALA A 98 16.42 -0.68 -4.32
C ALA A 98 16.00 -2.08 -4.84
N VAL A 99 16.02 -3.10 -3.99
CA VAL A 99 15.71 -4.49 -4.35
C VAL A 99 14.21 -4.76 -4.34
N TRP A 100 13.53 -4.53 -3.23
CA TRP A 100 12.08 -4.77 -3.12
C TRP A 100 11.26 -3.66 -3.79
N GLY A 101 11.77 -2.44 -3.80
CA GLY A 101 11.13 -1.31 -4.47
C GLY A 101 11.08 -1.52 -5.99
N ALA A 102 12.11 -2.13 -6.58
CA ALA A 102 12.11 -2.51 -7.99
C ALA A 102 11.04 -3.57 -8.34
N ALA A 103 10.66 -4.42 -7.39
CA ALA A 103 9.56 -5.38 -7.58
C ALA A 103 8.17 -4.68 -7.50
N THR A 104 8.09 -3.54 -6.82
CA THR A 104 6.85 -2.79 -6.55
C THR A 104 6.41 -1.99 -7.79
N THR A 105 5.84 -2.70 -8.75
CA THR A 105 5.37 -2.10 -10.02
C THR A 105 3.87 -1.84 -10.05
N GLY A 106 3.13 -2.32 -9.02
CA GLY A 106 1.68 -2.21 -8.90
C GLY A 106 1.20 -1.01 -8.10
N ARG A 107 -0.02 -1.18 -7.55
CA ARG A 107 -0.68 -0.21 -6.69
C ARG A 107 0.12 0.02 -5.41
N VAL A 108 -0.04 1.20 -4.83
CA VAL A 108 0.55 1.53 -3.53
C VAL A 108 -0.52 2.13 -2.63
N VAL A 109 -0.60 1.68 -1.39
CA VAL A 109 -1.20 2.42 -0.28
C VAL A 109 -0.05 2.86 0.63
N LEU A 110 0.10 4.17 0.79
CA LEU A 110 1.04 4.78 1.73
C LEU A 110 0.23 5.52 2.79
N THR A 111 0.51 5.24 4.06
CA THR A 111 -0.24 5.88 5.15
C THR A 111 0.63 6.23 6.35
N SER A 112 0.31 7.35 6.99
CA SER A 112 0.83 7.71 8.32
C SER A 112 -0.10 7.26 9.43
N MET A 113 -1.13 6.49 9.09
CA MET A 113 -2.05 5.90 10.06
C MET A 113 -1.44 4.66 10.71
N ASP A 114 -1.95 4.33 11.90
CA ASP A 114 -1.59 3.21 12.76
C ASP A 114 -2.75 2.21 12.85
N ALA A 115 -3.32 1.84 11.70
CA ALA A 115 -4.47 0.94 11.65
C ALA A 115 -4.18 -0.42 12.31
N ASP A 116 -2.94 -0.90 12.23
CA ASP A 116 -2.45 -2.11 12.90
C ASP A 116 -2.58 -2.02 14.43
N PHE A 117 -2.36 -0.84 15.01
CA PHE A 117 -2.53 -0.58 16.44
C PHE A 117 -3.99 -0.55 16.87
N HIS A 118 -4.86 0.12 16.11
CA HIS A 118 -6.28 0.25 16.48
C HIS A 118 -7.14 -0.95 16.11
N ALA A 119 -6.63 -1.89 15.32
CA ALA A 119 -7.41 -3.02 14.81
C ALA A 119 -7.93 -3.96 15.91
N ALA A 120 -7.26 -4.03 17.06
CA ALA A 120 -7.74 -4.77 18.22
C ALA A 120 -9.05 -4.19 18.79
N GLY A 121 -9.16 -2.86 18.83
CA GLY A 121 -10.28 -2.14 19.46
C GLY A 121 -11.37 -1.66 18.51
N THR A 122 -11.07 -1.54 17.21
CA THR A 122 -11.95 -0.78 16.28
C THR A 122 -12.26 -1.54 15.01
N ALA A 123 -13.55 -1.60 14.65
CA ALA A 123 -14.01 -2.34 13.47
C ALA A 123 -13.58 -1.67 12.17
N GLU A 124 -13.57 -0.34 12.16
CA GLU A 124 -13.16 0.47 11.04
C GLU A 124 -11.68 0.22 10.69
N ALA A 125 -10.79 0.02 11.66
CA ALA A 125 -9.37 -0.22 11.37
C ALA A 125 -9.18 -1.59 10.71
N ARG A 126 -9.89 -2.59 11.22
CA ARG A 126 -9.97 -3.92 10.59
C ARG A 126 -10.52 -3.84 9.17
N GLN A 127 -11.56 -3.04 8.95
CA GLN A 127 -12.15 -2.81 7.63
C GLN A 127 -11.16 -2.13 6.68
N TYR A 128 -10.44 -1.11 7.13
CA TYR A 128 -9.41 -0.43 6.35
C TYR A 128 -8.28 -1.37 5.91
N ILE A 129 -7.81 -2.22 6.83
CA ILE A 129 -6.80 -3.25 6.53
C ILE A 129 -7.34 -4.24 5.48
N ALA A 130 -8.54 -4.78 5.69
CA ALA A 130 -9.16 -5.72 4.76
C ALA A 130 -9.39 -5.11 3.37
N ASN A 131 -9.85 -3.85 3.31
CA ASN A 131 -10.03 -3.12 2.07
C ASN A 131 -8.71 -2.90 1.34
N SER A 132 -7.65 -2.55 2.07
CA SER A 132 -6.32 -2.35 1.51
C SER A 132 -5.80 -3.62 0.83
N VAL A 133 -5.91 -4.78 1.49
CA VAL A 133 -5.54 -6.06 0.89
C VAL A 133 -6.39 -6.36 -0.35
N ASN A 134 -7.72 -6.22 -0.24
CA ASN A 134 -8.63 -6.49 -1.36
C ASN A 134 -8.40 -5.60 -2.58
N TRP A 135 -7.97 -4.35 -2.36
CA TRP A 135 -7.70 -3.41 -3.44
C TRP A 135 -6.31 -3.62 -4.06
N LEU A 136 -5.28 -3.82 -3.23
CA LEU A 136 -3.91 -4.05 -3.68
C LEU A 136 -3.78 -5.37 -4.44
N LYS A 137 -4.43 -6.45 -3.97
CA LYS A 137 -4.32 -7.77 -4.61
C LYS A 137 -4.81 -7.81 -6.05
N GLN A 138 -5.66 -6.88 -6.47
CA GLN A 138 -6.23 -6.86 -7.83
C GLN A 138 -5.17 -6.70 -8.92
N MET A 139 -4.01 -6.14 -8.59
CA MET A 139 -2.88 -6.10 -9.52
C MET A 139 -1.98 -7.33 -9.43
N GLY A 140 -2.18 -8.20 -8.42
CA GLY A 140 -1.36 -9.36 -8.14
C GLY A 140 -1.25 -10.34 -9.30
N ARG A 141 -0.29 -11.27 -9.21
CA ARG A 141 -0.01 -12.18 -10.31
C ARG A 141 -1.22 -13.07 -10.62
N THR A 142 -1.47 -13.18 -11.91
CA THR A 142 -2.37 -14.13 -12.56
C THR A 142 -1.52 -14.96 -13.52
N ALA A 143 -2.08 -16.05 -14.07
CA ALA A 143 -1.38 -16.89 -15.05
C ALA A 143 -0.85 -16.09 -16.26
N ASN A 144 -1.48 -14.96 -16.56
CA ASN A 144 -1.22 -14.18 -17.74
C ASN A 144 -0.69 -12.79 -17.45
N SER A 145 -0.51 -12.30 -16.22
CA SER A 145 -0.12 -10.89 -15.98
C SER A 145 0.08 -10.63 -14.49
N GLY A 146 0.58 -9.46 -14.11
CA GLY A 146 0.42 -8.95 -12.76
C GLY A 146 1.66 -8.22 -12.25
N LYS A 147 1.47 -7.54 -11.14
CA LYS A 147 2.42 -6.63 -10.51
C LYS A 147 2.36 -6.80 -9.00
N THR A 148 3.50 -6.69 -8.33
CA THR A 148 3.54 -6.64 -6.88
C THR A 148 3.14 -5.25 -6.41
N SER A 149 2.13 -5.19 -5.56
CA SER A 149 1.64 -3.95 -4.94
C SER A 149 2.27 -3.74 -3.57
N LEU A 150 2.16 -2.54 -3.02
CA LEU A 150 2.75 -2.17 -1.73
C LEU A 150 1.70 -1.58 -0.78
N TYR A 151 1.72 -2.04 0.46
CA TYR A 151 1.21 -1.32 1.61
C TYR A 151 2.40 -0.88 2.48
N LEU A 152 2.50 0.42 2.76
CA LEU A 152 3.52 0.97 3.65
C LEU A 152 2.84 1.91 4.65
N ALA A 153 2.80 1.49 5.91
CA ALA A 153 2.37 2.32 7.02
C ALA A 153 3.58 2.81 7.81
N PHE A 154 3.56 4.08 8.19
CA PHE A 154 4.52 4.62 9.14
C PHE A 154 3.97 4.66 10.57
N GLY A 155 2.65 4.84 10.74
CA GLY A 155 2.05 5.07 12.05
C GLY A 155 2.84 6.06 12.90
N CYS A 156 3.01 5.77 14.19
CA CYS A 156 3.76 6.61 15.14
C CYS A 156 5.24 6.85 14.80
N THR A 157 5.81 6.16 13.82
CA THR A 157 7.22 6.32 13.43
C THR A 157 7.56 7.76 13.01
N LEU A 158 6.61 8.47 12.39
CA LEU A 158 6.81 9.83 11.91
C LEU A 158 6.82 10.90 13.02
N VAL A 159 6.43 10.55 14.26
CA VAL A 159 6.33 11.51 15.38
C VAL A 159 7.19 11.14 16.59
N THR A 160 7.62 9.89 16.73
CA THR A 160 8.34 9.38 17.92
C THR A 160 9.87 9.42 17.82
N SER A 161 10.42 9.96 16.74
CA SER A 161 11.85 10.17 16.38
C SER A 161 12.14 9.65 14.97
N PRO A 162 11.63 10.33 13.93
CA PRO A 162 11.81 9.87 12.56
C PRO A 162 13.23 10.13 12.04
N THR A 163 13.94 9.04 11.74
CA THR A 163 15.15 9.07 10.88
C THR A 163 14.87 8.48 9.50
N ILE A 164 13.67 7.90 9.32
CA ILE A 164 13.21 7.26 8.09
C ILE A 164 11.86 7.86 7.72
N TYR A 165 11.77 8.34 6.48
CA TYR A 165 10.66 9.07 5.89
C TYR A 165 10.30 8.47 4.52
N PRO A 166 9.14 8.81 3.94
CA PRO A 166 8.80 8.38 2.57
C PRO A 166 9.86 8.71 1.52
N SER A 167 10.57 9.84 1.66
CA SER A 167 11.66 10.24 0.76
C SER A 167 12.84 9.26 0.75
N ASN A 168 12.97 8.39 1.77
CA ASN A 168 13.96 7.32 1.79
C ASN A 168 13.56 6.10 0.96
N PHE A 169 12.37 6.09 0.33
CA PHE A 169 11.86 4.99 -0.49
C PHE A 169 11.65 5.35 -1.97
N PRO A 170 12.63 5.97 -2.67
CA PRO A 170 12.40 6.57 -3.98
C PRO A 170 12.11 5.58 -5.11
N THR A 171 12.66 4.35 -5.13
CA THR A 171 12.32 3.38 -6.21
C THR A 171 10.90 2.85 -6.05
N ALA A 172 10.42 2.66 -4.81
CA ALA A 172 9.08 2.14 -4.57
C ALA A 172 8.01 3.21 -4.73
N LEU A 173 8.26 4.41 -4.18
CA LEU A 173 7.28 5.48 -4.07
C LEU A 173 7.42 6.54 -5.18
N GLY A 174 8.57 6.62 -5.84
CA GLY A 174 8.88 7.72 -6.77
C GLY A 174 9.19 9.03 -6.05
N THR A 175 9.30 10.10 -6.84
CA THR A 175 9.61 11.45 -6.35
C THR A 175 8.64 12.47 -6.97
N PRO A 176 8.40 13.63 -6.32
CA PRO A 176 8.95 14.04 -5.03
C PRO A 176 8.16 13.51 -3.83
N PHE A 177 8.86 13.07 -2.79
CA PHE A 177 8.34 13.09 -1.41
C PHE A 177 9.12 14.13 -0.64
N GLY A 178 8.42 15.13 -0.09
CA GLY A 178 9.02 16.28 0.58
C GLY A 178 8.85 16.23 2.09
N ALA A 179 8.67 17.41 2.69
CA ALA A 179 8.49 17.55 4.13
C ALA A 179 7.29 16.74 4.65
N ILE A 180 7.45 16.27 5.89
CA ILE A 180 6.38 15.68 6.69
C ILE A 180 5.99 16.69 7.75
N ASP A 181 4.70 16.87 7.96
CA ASP A 181 4.20 17.48 9.17
C ASP A 181 4.20 16.43 10.27
N ALA A 182 5.07 16.56 11.26
CA ALA A 182 5.15 15.64 12.39
C ALA A 182 4.10 15.96 13.49
N THR A 183 3.05 16.73 13.19
CA THR A 183 1.94 16.94 14.11
C THR A 183 1.29 15.60 14.43
N ASN A 184 1.37 15.25 15.72
CA ASN A 184 0.73 14.07 16.26
C ASN A 184 -0.78 14.33 16.43
N CYS A 185 -1.63 13.45 15.91
CA CYS A 185 -3.10 13.54 16.05
C CYS A 185 -3.70 14.88 15.58
N PRO A 186 -3.45 15.33 14.34
CA PRO A 186 -4.01 16.58 13.83
C PRO A 186 -5.54 16.50 13.78
N ALA A 187 -6.19 17.58 14.23
CA ALA A 187 -7.65 17.70 14.18
C ALA A 187 -8.15 17.86 12.73
N GLY A 188 -9.45 17.57 12.51
CA GLY A 188 -10.14 17.85 11.25
C GLY A 188 -9.81 16.90 10.10
N MET A 189 -9.28 15.70 10.40
CA MET A 189 -9.05 14.67 9.39
C MET A 189 -10.37 14.18 8.78
N SER A 190 -10.41 14.11 7.46
CA SER A 190 -11.58 13.62 6.72
C SER A 190 -11.15 12.93 5.42
N ARG A 191 -12.09 12.19 4.81
CA ARG A 191 -11.91 11.64 3.48
C ARG A 191 -11.98 12.77 2.47
N THR A 192 -11.05 12.78 1.53
CA THR A 192 -11.12 13.69 0.39
C THR A 192 -12.20 13.21 -0.59
N ALA A 193 -12.49 14.01 -1.64
CA ALA A 193 -13.36 13.56 -2.73
C ALA A 193 -12.89 12.24 -3.37
N ALA A 194 -11.57 12.05 -3.54
CA ALA A 194 -11.02 10.79 -4.02
C ALA A 194 -11.22 9.66 -3.00
N GLY A 195 -11.02 9.93 -1.72
CA GLY A 195 -11.26 8.96 -0.65
C GLY A 195 -12.72 8.50 -0.55
N LEU A 196 -13.70 9.36 -0.85
CA LEU A 196 -15.11 8.99 -0.77
C LEU A 196 -15.52 7.88 -1.74
N THR A 197 -14.83 7.76 -2.89
CA THR A 197 -15.13 6.75 -3.92
C THR A 197 -14.11 5.62 -3.98
N HIS A 198 -12.98 5.75 -3.26
CA HIS A 198 -11.90 4.78 -3.31
C HIS A 198 -12.18 3.53 -2.46
N SER A 199 -12.00 2.33 -3.02
CA SER A 199 -12.33 1.07 -2.34
C SER A 199 -11.59 0.86 -1.01
N VAL A 200 -10.36 1.36 -0.89
CA VAL A 200 -9.59 1.34 0.38
C VAL A 200 -10.36 1.99 1.54
N MET A 201 -11.15 3.03 1.25
CA MET A 201 -11.87 3.83 2.24
C MET A 201 -13.35 3.42 2.38
N SER A 202 -13.76 2.34 1.71
CA SER A 202 -15.15 1.87 1.76
C SER A 202 -15.55 1.48 3.18
N GLY A 203 -16.65 2.05 3.69
CA GLY A 203 -17.10 1.83 5.07
C GLY A 203 -16.24 2.48 6.16
N VAL A 204 -15.13 3.16 5.80
CA VAL A 204 -14.30 3.93 6.76
C VAL A 204 -14.84 5.36 6.80
N SER A 205 -15.86 5.61 7.63
CA SER A 205 -16.65 6.86 7.55
C SER A 205 -16.13 8.00 8.40
N SER A 206 -15.62 7.70 9.59
CA SER A 206 -15.48 8.69 10.64
C SER A 206 -14.05 8.94 11.07
N PHE A 207 -13.10 8.04 10.78
CA PHE A 207 -11.80 8.03 11.45
C PHE A 207 -12.03 8.33 12.95
N ASN A 208 -12.78 7.47 13.63
CA ASN A 208 -13.21 7.69 15.03
C ASN A 208 -12.33 6.95 16.05
N TRP A 209 -11.21 6.35 15.63
CA TRP A 209 -10.31 5.63 16.53
C TRP A 209 -9.31 6.55 17.28
N SER A 210 -9.80 7.72 17.71
CA SER A 210 -9.09 8.75 18.50
C SER A 210 -7.97 9.49 17.76
N CYS A 211 -6.81 8.87 17.57
CA CYS A 211 -5.64 9.48 16.93
C CYS A 211 -5.21 8.61 15.76
N ILE A 212 -5.11 9.22 14.58
CA ILE A 212 -5.29 8.46 13.33
C ILE A 212 -4.08 8.62 12.45
N PRO A 213 -3.77 9.80 11.91
CA PRO A 213 -2.41 10.04 11.45
C PRO A 213 -1.52 10.43 12.62
N HIS A 214 -0.35 9.81 12.62
CA HIS A 214 0.80 10.28 13.38
C HIS A 214 1.73 10.98 12.40
N GLY A 215 1.33 12.18 11.98
CA GLY A 215 2.01 12.97 10.97
C GLY A 215 1.32 12.96 9.60
N GLN A 216 1.66 13.91 8.73
CA GLN A 216 0.99 14.11 7.44
C GLN A 216 2.01 14.37 6.33
N PHE A 217 1.80 13.73 5.18
CA PHE A 217 2.53 14.00 3.96
C PHE A 217 2.15 15.39 3.45
N VAL A 218 3.13 16.24 3.13
CA VAL A 218 2.90 17.60 2.60
C VAL A 218 3.21 17.67 1.10
N THR A 219 4.12 16.82 0.63
CA THR A 219 4.50 16.75 -0.78
C THR A 219 4.64 15.30 -1.18
N TRP A 220 3.99 14.94 -2.28
CA TRP A 220 3.99 13.59 -2.85
C TRP A 220 3.93 13.68 -4.38
N PRO A 221 4.29 12.61 -5.10
CA PRO A 221 4.23 12.59 -6.56
C PRO A 221 2.79 12.71 -7.04
N SER A 222 2.58 13.37 -8.19
CA SER A 222 1.23 13.53 -8.78
C SER A 222 0.56 12.21 -9.16
N SER A 223 1.31 11.11 -9.21
CA SER A 223 0.77 9.75 -9.39
C SER A 223 -0.01 9.24 -8.18
N PHE A 224 0.07 9.90 -7.02
CA PHE A 224 -0.73 9.58 -5.85
C PHE A 224 -1.97 10.45 -5.72
N SER A 225 -3.09 9.81 -5.42
CA SER A 225 -4.31 10.45 -4.95
C SER A 225 -4.31 10.56 -3.43
N ASN A 226 -4.63 11.73 -2.90
CA ASN A 226 -4.90 11.93 -1.48
C ASN A 226 -6.26 11.33 -1.14
N LEU A 227 -6.32 10.26 -0.34
CA LEU A 227 -7.56 9.61 0.08
C LEU A 227 -8.10 10.17 1.41
N ALA A 228 -7.20 10.62 2.29
CA ALA A 228 -7.55 11.14 3.60
C ALA A 228 -6.56 12.22 4.01
N GLY A 229 -7.06 13.35 4.52
CA GLY A 229 -6.24 14.53 4.80
C GLY A 229 -6.97 15.58 5.61
N THR A 230 -6.33 16.73 5.78
CA THR A 230 -7.01 17.95 6.26
C THR A 230 -8.04 18.42 5.23
N PRO A 231 -9.02 19.26 5.61
CA PRO A 231 -10.07 19.72 4.71
C PRO A 231 -9.54 20.50 3.49
N SER A 232 -8.37 21.13 3.63
CA SER A 232 -7.65 21.80 2.54
C SER A 232 -7.06 20.85 1.50
N ALA A 233 -7.02 19.53 1.77
CA ALA A 233 -6.34 18.50 0.99
C ALA A 233 -4.84 18.73 0.72
N THR A 234 -4.23 19.74 1.33
CA THR A 234 -2.80 20.07 1.21
C THR A 234 -1.90 19.18 2.07
N ARG A 235 -2.50 18.41 2.98
CA ARG A 235 -1.82 17.45 3.85
C ARG A 235 -2.56 16.13 3.80
N SER A 236 -1.83 15.02 3.68
CA SER A 236 -2.41 13.69 3.54
C SER A 236 -1.96 12.75 4.65
N ALA A 237 -2.88 11.93 5.15
CA ALA A 237 -2.63 10.79 6.00
C ALA A 237 -2.67 9.46 5.26
N CYS A 238 -3.32 9.43 4.10
CA CYS A 238 -3.41 8.24 3.26
C CYS A 238 -3.36 8.64 1.79
N LEU A 239 -2.36 8.10 1.10
CA LEU A 239 -2.12 8.28 -0.31
C LEU A 239 -2.27 6.93 -1.01
N ALA A 240 -2.86 6.94 -2.21
CA ALA A 240 -2.90 5.77 -3.07
C ALA A 240 -2.34 6.07 -4.46
N ARG A 241 -1.41 5.23 -4.92
CA ARG A 241 -0.96 5.23 -6.32
C ARG A 241 -1.78 4.19 -7.08
N ASN A 242 -2.54 4.67 -8.04
CA ASN A 242 -3.42 3.82 -8.82
C ASN A 242 -2.68 3.18 -9.98
N ASP A 243 -3.00 1.91 -10.21
CA ASP A 243 -2.85 1.23 -11.49
C ASP A 243 -4.22 0.64 -11.87
N VAL A 244 -4.51 0.66 -13.18
CA VAL A 244 -5.79 0.20 -13.70
C VAL A 244 -5.66 -1.27 -14.09
N CYS A 245 -6.54 -2.09 -13.51
CA CYS A 245 -6.86 -3.42 -14.03
C CYS A 245 -8.30 -3.40 -14.55
N VAL A 246 -8.61 -4.32 -15.44
CA VAL A 246 -9.95 -4.51 -16.01
C VAL A 246 -10.53 -5.82 -15.46
N PRO A 247 -11.84 -5.90 -15.16
CA PRO A 247 -12.47 -7.11 -14.65
C PRO A 247 -12.21 -8.37 -15.50
#